data_AF-A0A164DN15-F1
#
_entry.id   AF-A0A164DN15-F1
#
_cell.length_a   1.000
_cell.length_b   1.000
_cell.length_c   1.000
_cell.angle_alpha   90.00
_cell.angle_beta   90.00
_cell.angle_gamma   90.00
#
_symmetry.space_group_name_H-M   'P 1'
#
loop_
_entity.id
_entity.type
_entity.pdbx_description
1 polymer ?
#
loop_
_entity_poly.entity_id
_entity_poly.type
_entity_poly.pdbx_seq_one_letter_code
_entity_poly.pdbx_strand_id
1 'polypeptide(L)'
;LAILTEWVGPSVFRRISPLLKAPRGYTAVLAYLKKHYGSSEQIARCQIHDLLSLPFVKPGDRQALESFSDQLHGAVVVLEQGGLEHDLKSAANLDQAVQKLPPVFRH
;
A
#
# COMPACT_ATOMS: atom_id res chain seq x y z
N LEU A 1 -19.63 -13.36 -3.17
CA LEU A 1 -19.73 -12.97 -1.73
C LEU A 1 -18.58 -13.52 -0.91
N ALA A 2 -18.26 -14.82 -1.02
CA ALA A 2 -17.14 -15.47 -0.32
C ALA A 2 -15.76 -14.76 -0.50
N ILE A 3 -15.47 -14.27 -1.70
CA ILE A 3 -14.21 -13.56 -1.98
C ILE A 3 -14.14 -12.22 -1.22
N LEU A 4 -15.25 -11.48 -1.06
CA LEU A 4 -15.21 -10.23 -0.29
C LEU A 4 -15.03 -10.50 1.21
N THR A 5 -15.58 -11.58 1.76
CA THR A 5 -15.39 -11.97 3.17
C THR A 5 -13.96 -12.41 3.49
N GLU A 6 -13.25 -12.96 2.50
CA GLU A 6 -11.88 -13.46 2.69
C GLU A 6 -10.84 -12.34 2.69
N TRP A 7 -11.12 -11.25 1.94
CA TRP A 7 -10.20 -10.12 1.80
C TRP A 7 -10.52 -8.95 2.73
N VAL A 8 -11.74 -8.91 3.27
CA VAL A 8 -12.23 -7.80 4.10
C VAL A 8 -12.35 -8.27 5.54
N GLY A 9 -11.53 -7.71 6.43
CA GLY A 9 -11.54 -8.05 7.85
C GLY A 9 -12.92 -7.94 8.52
N PRO A 10 -13.16 -8.67 9.62
CA PRO A 10 -14.50 -8.90 10.19
C PRO A 10 -15.25 -7.61 10.54
N SER A 11 -14.53 -6.58 10.97
CA SER A 11 -15.09 -5.26 11.29
C SER A 11 -15.62 -4.52 10.06
N VAL A 12 -14.94 -4.63 8.92
CA VAL A 12 -15.34 -3.98 7.67
C VAL A 12 -16.47 -4.78 7.02
N PHE A 13 -16.43 -6.11 7.09
CA PHE A 13 -17.52 -6.97 6.61
C PHE A 13 -18.85 -6.66 7.30
N ARG A 14 -18.85 -6.46 8.63
CA ARG A 14 -20.04 -6.06 9.39
C ARG A 14 -20.67 -4.77 8.87
N ARG A 15 -19.86 -3.81 8.42
CA ARG A 15 -20.31 -2.52 7.89
C ARG A 15 -20.86 -2.61 6.46
N ILE A 16 -20.32 -3.49 5.63
CA ILE A 16 -20.79 -3.68 4.24
C ILE A 16 -21.90 -4.73 4.09
N SER A 17 -22.11 -5.59 5.09
CA SER A 17 -23.15 -6.64 5.09
C SER A 17 -24.58 -6.13 4.78
N PRO A 18 -25.02 -4.96 5.30
CA PRO A 18 -26.32 -4.39 4.92
C PRO A 18 -26.39 -3.96 3.44
N LEU A 19 -25.27 -3.48 2.87
CA LEU A 19 -25.19 -3.04 1.47
C LEU A 19 -25.27 -4.21 0.49
N LEU A 20 -24.79 -5.39 0.90
CA LEU A 20 -24.84 -6.62 0.09
C LEU A 20 -26.27 -7.14 -0.12
N LYS A 21 -27.22 -6.75 0.74
CA LYS A 21 -28.63 -7.14 0.65
C LYS A 21 -29.44 -6.25 -0.30
N ALA A 22 -28.87 -5.15 -0.78
CA ALA A 22 -29.53 -4.22 -1.68
C ALA A 22 -29.46 -4.67 -3.16
N PRO A 23 -30.42 -4.27 -4.01
CA PRO A 23 -30.27 -4.38 -5.46
C PRO A 23 -29.01 -3.63 -5.91
N ARG A 24 -28.14 -4.24 -6.72
CA ARG A 24 -26.80 -3.73 -7.05
C ARG A 24 -25.86 -3.59 -5.84
N GLY A 25 -26.04 -4.40 -4.80
CA GLY A 25 -25.26 -4.37 -3.56
C GLY A 25 -23.76 -4.47 -3.75
N TYR A 26 -23.29 -5.22 -4.75
CA TYR A 26 -21.87 -5.27 -5.10
C TYR A 26 -21.30 -3.90 -5.50
N THR A 27 -22.04 -3.13 -6.31
CA THR A 27 -21.64 -1.78 -6.72
C THR A 27 -21.67 -0.80 -5.54
N ALA A 28 -22.67 -0.93 -4.66
CA ALA A 28 -22.74 -0.14 -3.43
C ALA A 28 -21.57 -0.44 -2.48
N VAL A 29 -21.17 -1.71 -2.37
CA VAL A 29 -19.98 -2.12 -1.59
C VAL A 29 -18.71 -1.58 -2.22
N LEU A 30 -18.52 -1.68 -3.53
CA LEU A 30 -17.36 -1.09 -4.20
C LEU A 30 -17.28 0.43 -4.01
N ALA A 31 -18.41 1.13 -4.13
CA ALA A 31 -18.47 2.57 -3.89
C ALA A 31 -18.13 2.92 -2.43
N TYR A 32 -18.65 2.15 -1.47
CA TYR A 32 -18.33 2.32 -0.05
C TYR A 32 -16.84 2.07 0.22
N LEU A 33 -16.28 0.97 -0.31
CA LEU A 33 -14.87 0.64 -0.12
C LEU A 33 -13.97 1.70 -0.74
N LYS A 34 -14.27 2.15 -1.97
CA LYS A 34 -13.52 3.21 -2.64
C LYS A 34 -13.61 4.54 -1.88
N LYS A 35 -14.79 4.89 -1.35
CA LYS A 35 -14.98 6.12 -0.57
C LYS A 35 -14.25 6.10 0.77
N HIS A 36 -14.22 4.96 1.46
CA HIS A 36 -13.72 4.88 2.83
C HIS A 36 -12.29 4.34 2.96
N TYR A 37 -11.81 3.61 1.97
CA TYR A 37 -10.48 2.97 1.95
C TYR A 37 -9.71 3.21 0.64
N GLY A 38 -10.36 3.78 -0.39
CA GLY A 38 -9.75 4.08 -1.68
C GLY A 38 -9.14 5.47 -1.77
N SER A 39 -8.90 6.15 -0.65
CA SER A 39 -8.21 7.45 -0.66
C SER A 39 -6.76 7.21 -1.08
N SER A 40 -6.38 7.74 -2.25
CA SER A 40 -5.02 7.63 -2.78
C SER A 40 -3.98 8.07 -1.77
N GLU A 41 -4.29 9.10 -0.97
CA GLU A 41 -3.41 9.63 0.09
C GLU A 41 -3.21 8.63 1.23
N GLN A 42 -4.27 7.94 1.66
CA GLN A 42 -4.16 6.92 2.71
C GLN A 42 -3.40 5.69 2.21
N ILE A 43 -3.65 5.26 0.97
CA ILE A 43 -2.95 4.13 0.37
C ILE A 43 -1.46 4.47 0.19
N ALA A 44 -1.14 5.67 -0.31
CA ALA A 44 0.21 6.19 -0.41
C ALA A 44 0.95 6.19 0.94
N ARG A 45 0.30 6.70 2.00
CA ARG A 45 0.86 6.70 3.35
C ARG A 45 1.11 5.30 3.89
N CYS A 46 0.23 4.35 3.64
CA CYS A 46 0.46 2.94 4.00
C CYS A 46 1.65 2.36 3.24
N GLN A 47 1.76 2.59 1.93
CA GLN A 47 2.90 2.11 1.14
C GLN A 47 4.24 2.69 1.61
N ILE A 48 4.29 3.99 1.90
CA ILE A 48 5.49 4.64 2.45
C ILE A 48 5.82 4.06 3.83
N HIS A 49 4.81 3.91 4.70
CA HIS A 49 5.01 3.31 6.01
C HIS A 49 5.57 1.88 5.92
N ASP A 50 5.00 1.04 5.04
CA ASP A 50 5.43 -0.34 4.88
C ASP A 50 6.87 -0.41 4.35
N LEU A 51 7.21 0.44 3.37
CA LEU A 51 8.58 0.61 2.87
C LEU A 51 9.56 1.02 3.98
N LEU A 52 9.19 1.95 4.86
CA LEU A 52 10.03 2.39 5.98
C LEU A 52 10.12 1.35 7.11
N SER A 53 9.09 0.52 7.26
CA SER A 53 9.04 -0.57 8.22
C SER A 53 9.92 -1.76 7.83
N LEU A 54 10.37 -1.82 6.57
CA LEU A 54 11.25 -2.88 6.11
C LEU A 54 12.53 -2.97 6.95
N PRO A 55 12.98 -4.19 7.26
CA PRO A 55 14.25 -4.41 7.93
C PRO A 55 15.40 -3.96 7.01
N PHE A 56 16.54 -3.69 7.64
CA PHE A 56 17.77 -3.40 6.91
C PHE A 56 18.14 -4.56 5.98
N VAL A 57 18.36 -4.28 4.70
CA VAL A 57 18.79 -5.28 3.72
C VAL A 57 20.26 -5.61 4.01
N LYS A 58 20.55 -6.86 4.36
CA LYS A 58 21.92 -7.30 4.65
C LYS A 58 22.71 -7.48 3.35
N PRO A 59 24.03 -7.22 3.34
CA PRO A 59 24.87 -7.53 2.20
C PRO A 59 24.77 -9.02 1.84
N GLY A 60 24.50 -9.32 0.57
CA GLY A 60 24.34 -10.70 0.08
C GLY A 60 22.96 -11.32 0.29
N ASP A 61 22.04 -10.64 0.96
CA ASP A 61 20.66 -11.10 1.12
C ASP A 61 19.80 -10.68 -0.08
N ARG A 62 19.88 -11.52 -1.13
CA ARG A 62 19.17 -11.29 -2.40
C ARG A 62 17.65 -11.26 -2.22
N GLN A 63 17.10 -12.09 -1.34
CA GLN A 63 15.66 -12.16 -1.11
C GLN A 63 15.14 -10.89 -0.43
N ALA A 64 15.89 -10.33 0.53
CA ALA A 64 15.56 -9.06 1.16
C ALA A 64 15.65 -7.89 0.16
N LEU A 65 16.62 -7.93 -0.75
CA LEU A 65 16.77 -6.92 -1.80
C LEU A 65 15.63 -6.96 -2.82
N GLU A 66 15.26 -8.15 -3.30
CA GLU A 66 14.12 -8.35 -4.21
C GLU A 66 12.81 -7.89 -3.54
N SER A 67 12.57 -8.28 -2.29
CA SER A 67 11.39 -7.84 -1.54
C SER A 67 11.34 -6.32 -1.33
N PHE A 68 12.49 -5.68 -1.07
CA PHE A 68 12.61 -4.23 -0.97
C PHE A 68 12.29 -3.55 -2.31
N SER A 69 12.83 -4.08 -3.41
CA SER A 69 12.58 -3.58 -4.77
C SER A 69 11.11 -3.67 -5.14
N ASP A 70 10.46 -4.79 -4.86
CA ASP A 70 9.04 -5.00 -5.15
C ASP A 70 8.15 -4.03 -4.36
N GLN A 71 8.45 -3.82 -3.08
CA GLN A 71 7.71 -2.86 -2.25
C GLN A 71 7.95 -1.40 -2.67
N LEU A 72 9.19 -1.04 -3.02
CA LEU A 72 9.51 0.28 -3.54
C LEU A 72 8.76 0.54 -4.86
N HIS A 73 8.77 -0.44 -5.76
CA HIS A 73 8.05 -0.34 -7.03
C HIS A 73 6.53 -0.21 -6.81
N GLY A 74 5.95 -1.03 -5.92
CA GLY A 74 4.54 -0.95 -5.56
C GLY A 74 4.16 0.42 -4.99
N ALA A 75 4.99 0.98 -4.11
CA ALA A 75 4.79 2.31 -3.55
C ALA A 75 4.81 3.40 -4.63
N VAL A 76 5.79 3.37 -5.54
CA VAL A 76 5.91 4.31 -6.66
C VAL A 76 4.69 4.25 -7.57
N VAL A 77 4.26 3.04 -7.98
CA VAL A 77 3.09 2.86 -8.86
C VAL A 77 1.82 3.40 -8.23
N VAL A 78 1.59 3.16 -6.93
CA VAL A 78 0.43 3.68 -6.21
C VAL A 78 0.46 5.21 -6.11
N LEU A 79 1.64 5.79 -5.88
CA LEU A 79 1.83 7.24 -5.76
C LEU A 79 1.65 7.95 -7.10
N GLU A 80 2.16 7.39 -8.20
CA GLU A 80 1.96 7.88 -9.56
C GLU A 80 0.48 7.82 -9.97
N GLN A 81 -0.17 6.67 -9.77
CA GLN A 81 -1.61 6.52 -10.07
C GLN A 81 -2.50 7.40 -9.19
N GLY A 82 -2.03 7.73 -7.98
CA GLY A 82 -2.71 8.59 -7.04
C GLY A 82 -2.56 10.09 -7.30
N GLY A 83 -1.69 10.50 -8.24
CA GLY A 83 -1.32 11.91 -8.45
C GLY A 83 -0.53 12.52 -7.29
N LEU A 84 0.10 11.68 -6.46
CA LEU A 84 0.81 12.04 -5.23
C LEU A 84 2.33 11.99 -5.44
N GLU A 85 2.79 12.20 -6.67
CA GLU A 85 4.21 12.26 -7.03
C GLU A 85 5.00 13.24 -6.15
N HIS A 86 4.32 14.27 -5.61
CA HIS A 86 4.92 15.27 -4.73
C HIS A 86 5.24 14.74 -3.32
N ASP A 87 4.49 13.75 -2.83
CA ASP A 87 4.77 13.06 -1.56
C ASP A 87 5.92 12.05 -1.70
N LEU A 88 6.05 11.43 -2.89
CA LEU A 88 7.22 10.61 -3.23
C LEU A 88 8.49 11.48 -3.29
N LYS A 89 8.39 12.66 -3.93
CA LYS A 89 9.49 13.64 -4.05
C LYS A 89 9.79 14.40 -2.75
N SER A 90 9.05 14.17 -1.67
CA SER A 90 9.52 14.59 -0.35
C SER A 90 10.78 13.76 -0.06
N ALA A 91 11.93 14.33 -0.42
CA ALA A 91 13.24 13.68 -0.40
C ALA A 91 13.48 12.89 0.90
N ALA A 92 12.93 13.36 2.03
CA ALA A 92 12.99 12.70 3.33
C ALA A 92 12.51 11.23 3.35
N ASN A 93 11.43 10.87 2.66
CA ASN A 93 10.90 9.50 2.72
C ASN A 93 11.73 8.52 1.88
N LEU A 94 12.15 8.96 0.68
CA LEU A 94 13.02 8.19 -0.19
C LEU A 94 14.44 8.08 0.40
N ASP A 95 14.98 9.16 0.98
CA ASP A 95 16.28 9.15 1.65
C ASP A 95 16.29 8.18 2.83
N GLN A 96 15.21 8.14 3.63
CA GLN A 96 15.08 7.17 4.73
C GLN A 96 14.95 5.72 4.24
N ALA A 97 14.23 5.49 3.12
CA ALA A 97 14.15 4.16 2.52
C ALA A 97 15.51 3.72 1.93
N VAL A 98 16.25 4.62 1.28
CA VAL A 98 17.60 4.35 0.73
C VAL A 98 18.60 4.04 1.84
N GLN A 99 18.43 4.61 3.05
CA GLN A 99 19.25 4.24 4.21
C GLN A 99 19.04 2.78 4.66
N LYS A 100 17.99 2.09 4.23
CA LYS A 100 17.78 0.65 4.50
C LYS A 100 18.63 -0.25 3.61
N LEU A 101 19.15 0.26 2.51
CA LEU A 101 20.04 -0.49 1.63
C LEU A 101 21.46 -0.57 2.22
N PRO A 102 22.25 -1.60 1.88
CA PRO A 102 23.67 -1.63 2.18
C PRO A 102 24.40 -0.40 1.61
N PRO A 103 25.46 0.10 2.27
CA PRO A 103 26.22 1.27 1.81
C PRO A 103 26.73 1.16 0.36
N VAL A 104 27.03 -0.06 -0.09
CA VAL A 104 27.47 -0.34 -1.48
C VAL A 104 26.42 -0.03 -2.55
N PHE A 105 25.15 0.13 -2.17
CA PHE A 105 24.05 0.49 -3.07
C PHE A 105 23.53 1.92 -2.84
N ARG A 106 24.13 2.68 -1.91
CA ARG A 106 23.81 4.09 -1.67
C ARG A 106 24.79 4.92 -2.49
N HIS A 107 24.34 5.48 -3.61
CA HIS A 107 25.14 6.38 -4.46
C HIS A 107 24.82 7.84 -4.15
#